data_AF-A0A2V6A725-F1
#
_entry.id   AF-A0A2V6A725-F1
#
_cell.length_a   1.000
_cell.length_b   1.000
_cell.length_c   1.000
_cell.angle_alpha   90.00
_cell.angle_beta   90.00
_cell.angle_gamma   90.00
#
_symmetry.space_group_name_H-M   'P 1'
#
loop_
_entity.id
_entity.type
_entity.pdbx_description
1 polymer ?
#
loop_
_entity_poly.entity_id
_entity_poly.type
_entity_poly.pdbx_seq_one_letter_code
_entity_poly.pdbx_strand_id
1 'polypeptide(L)' 'MPLIAAGCSPSPSHPPKYQIVVTRDQVLKLDSESGQSWALQCPQGTICFWREIETAQTHRTPPAP' A
#
# COMPACT_ATOMS: atom_id res chain seq x y z
N MET A 1 22.70 -0.28 -4.23
CA MET A 1 21.79 0.23 -3.18
C MET A 1 20.77 -0.87 -2.88
N PRO A 2 20.54 -1.25 -1.62
CA PRO A 2 19.57 -2.30 -1.33
C PRO A 2 18.14 -1.76 -1.51
N LEU A 3 17.42 -2.31 -2.48
CA LEU A 3 15.97 -2.20 -2.58
C LEU A 3 15.39 -2.96 -1.38
N ILE A 4 14.52 -2.34 -0.58
CA ILE A 4 14.02 -2.98 0.65
C ILE A 4 12.56 -3.41 0.51
N ALA A 5 11.75 -2.69 -0.25
CA ALA A 5 10.39 -3.09 -0.56
C ALA A 5 9.99 -2.62 -1.95
N ALA A 6 9.19 -3.43 -2.63
CA ALA A 6 8.55 -3.06 -3.89
C ALA A 6 7.20 -3.73 -3.99
N GLY A 7 6.31 -3.13 -4.76
CA GLY A 7 4.98 -3.65 -5.00
C GLY A 7 4.40 -3.13 -6.31
N CYS A 8 3.34 -3.79 -6.74
CA CYS A 8 2.59 -3.41 -7.91
C CYS A 8 1.16 -3.07 -7.52
N SER A 9 0.50 -2.26 -8.36
CA SER A 9 -0.93 -2.01 -8.28
C SER A 9 -1.68 -3.34 -8.18
N PRO A 10 -2.68 -3.43 -7.29
CA PRO A 10 -3.46 -4.65 -7.14
C PRO A 10 -4.22 -4.95 -8.43
N SER A 11 -4.48 -6.24 -8.68
CA SER A 11 -5.14 -6.68 -9.91
C SER A 11 -6.58 -6.14 -9.96
N PRO A 12 -7.04 -5.57 -11.09
CA PRO A 12 -8.44 -5.13 -11.21
C PRO A 12 -9.43 -6.31 -11.08
N SER A 13 -8.99 -7.54 -11.29
CA SER A 13 -9.81 -8.76 -11.19
C SER A 13 -10.01 -9.25 -9.75
N HIS A 14 -9.23 -8.76 -8.77
CA HIS A 14 -9.29 -9.22 -7.38
C HIS A 14 -9.12 -8.05 -6.40
N PRO A 15 -9.95 -7.93 -5.34
CA PRO A 15 -9.74 -6.92 -4.30
C PRO A 15 -8.37 -7.11 -3.62
N PRO A 16 -7.76 -6.03 -3.09
CA PRO A 16 -8.28 -4.67 -2.92
C PRO A 16 -8.13 -3.76 -4.16
N LYS A 17 -9.08 -2.84 -4.39
CA LYS A 17 -9.04 -1.88 -5.52
C LYS A 17 -7.89 -0.86 -5.43
N TYR A 18 -7.40 -0.61 -4.21
CA TYR A 18 -6.37 0.38 -3.94
C TYR A 18 -5.31 -0.22 -3.01
N GLN A 19 -4.06 0.13 -3.25
CA GLN A 19 -2.96 -0.05 -2.31
C GLN A 19 -2.48 1.32 -1.85
N ILE A 20 -2.29 1.49 -0.54
CA ILE A 20 -1.74 2.73 0.02
C ILE A 20 -0.43 2.36 0.72
N VAL A 21 0.64 3.02 0.32
CA VAL A 21 1.97 2.84 0.90
C VAL A 21 2.31 4.11 1.65
N VAL A 22 2.43 4.00 2.96
CA VAL A 22 2.77 5.12 3.84
C VAL A 22 4.22 4.95 4.28
N THR A 23 5.05 5.93 3.97
CA THR A 23 6.40 6.04 4.51
C THR A 23 6.49 7.25 5.44
N ARG A 24 7.66 7.48 6.04
CA ARG A 24 7.90 8.67 6.86
C ARG A 24 7.69 9.97 6.09
N ASP A 25 8.07 9.99 4.82
CA ASP A 25 8.21 11.22 4.03
C ASP A 25 7.17 11.32 2.91
N GLN A 26 6.51 10.23 2.54
CA GLN A 26 5.56 10.20 1.42
C GLN A 26 4.41 9.22 1.65
N VAL A 27 3.29 9.53 1.00
CA VAL A 27 2.14 8.62 0.87
C VAL A 27 1.94 8.35 -0.61
N LEU A 28 2.07 7.09 -1.01
CA LEU A 28 1.83 6.63 -2.37
C LEU A 28 0.46 5.93 -2.40
N LYS A 29 -0.40 6.34 -3.32
CA LYS A 29 -1.70 5.71 -3.56
C LYS A 29 -1.66 5.08 -4.95
N LEU A 30 -1.86 3.77 -5.00
CA LEU A 30 -1.91 3.01 -6.25
C LEU A 30 -3.33 2.50 -6.42
N ASP A 31 -3.91 2.77 -7.58
CA ASP A 31 -5.17 2.19 -8.01
C ASP A 31 -4.92 0.98 -8.92
N SER A 32 -5.87 0.05 -8.93
CA SER A 32 -5.80 -1.18 -9.71
C SER A 32 -5.87 -0.99 -11.23
N GLU A 33 -6.22 0.21 -11.71
CA GLU A 33 -6.49 0.50 -13.13
C GLU A 33 -5.25 1.10 -13.83
N SER A 34 -4.39 1.75 -13.05
CA SER A 34 -3.21 2.48 -13.52
C SER A 34 -2.02 1.57 -13.86
N GLY A 35 -2.00 0.33 -13.38
CA GLY A 35 -0.85 -0.58 -13.59
C GLY A 35 0.45 -0.10 -12.94
N GLN A 36 0.38 0.84 -12.01
CA GLN A 36 1.56 1.48 -11.42
C GLN A 36 2.30 0.55 -10.47
N SER A 37 3.62 0.67 -10.44
CA SER A 37 4.47 0.00 -9.47
C SER A 37 5.21 1.02 -8.60
N TRP A 38 5.66 0.56 -7.44
CA TRP A 38 6.44 1.37 -6.52
C TRP A 38 7.63 0.58 -6.00
N ALA A 39 8.69 1.32 -5.65
CA ALA A 39 9.87 0.78 -5.02
C ALA A 39 10.34 1.75 -3.94
N LEU A 40 10.69 1.21 -2.78
CA LEU A 40 11.21 1.96 -1.65
C LEU A 40 12.62 1.49 -1.34
N GLN A 41 13.51 2.48 -1.26
CA GLN A 41 14.89 2.30 -0.89
C GLN A 41 15.05 2.66 0.59
N CYS A 42 15.79 1.85 1.32
CA CYS A 42 16.23 2.24 2.65
C CYS A 42 17.59 2.95 2.52
N PRO A 43 17.75 4.13 3.14
CA PRO A 43 19.04 4.80 3.18
C PRO A 43 20.13 3.89 3.76
N GLN A 44 21.35 4.01 3.25
CA GLN A 44 22.49 3.25 3.79
C GLN A 44 22.69 3.57 5.28
N GLY A 45 23.00 2.54 6.08
CA GLY A 45 23.19 2.67 7.52
C GLY A 45 21.89 2.77 8.34
N THR A 46 20.72 2.65 7.70
CA THR A 46 19.42 2.66 8.37
C THR A 46 18.79 1.26 8.36
N ILE A 47 18.07 0.91 9.42
CA ILE A 47 17.23 -0.30 9.47
C ILE A 47 15.79 0.11 9.15
N CYS A 48 15.23 -0.45 8.08
CA CYS A 48 13.84 -0.20 7.69
C CYS A 48 12.96 -1.42 8.02
N PHE A 49 11.79 -1.16 8.57
CA PHE A 49 10.78 -2.18 8.86
C PHE A 49 9.51 -1.88 8.07
N TRP A 50 8.88 -2.93 7.55
CA TRP A 50 7.66 -2.84 6.77
C TRP A 50 6.62 -3.77 7.35
N ARG A 51 5.37 -3.33 7.35
CA ARG A 51 4.23 -4.14 7.75
C ARG A 51 3.10 -3.91 6.76
N GLU A 52 2.64 -4.99 6.16
CA GLU A 52 1.41 -4.98 5.38
C GLU A 52 0.21 -5.05 6.32
N ILE A 53 -0.80 -4.24 6.05
CA ILE A 53 -2.04 -4.19 6.81
C ILE A 53 -3.19 -4.25 5.81
N GLU A 54 -3.90 -5.38 5.80
CA GLU A 54 -5.16 -5.48 5.07
C GLU A 54 -6.27 -4.84 5.90
N THR A 55 -6.78 -3.70 5.44
CA THR A 55 -7.99 -3.12 6.02
C THR A 55 -9.21 -3.78 5.39
N ALA A 56 -9.80 -4.76 6.07
CA ALA A 56 -11.12 -5.27 5.70
C ALA A 56 -12.13 -4.11 5.68
N GLN A 57 -13.06 -4.11 4.71
CA GLN A 57 -14.16 -3.15 4.70
C GLN A 57 -14.95 -3.32 6.00
N THR A 58 -14.77 -2.40 6.94
CA THR A 58 -15.70 -2.26 8.06
C THR A 58 -17.00 -1.77 7.45
N HIS A 59 -17.95 -2.69 7.27
CA HIS A 59 -19.31 -2.36 6.91
C HIS A 59 -19.82 -1.41 8.00
N ARG A 60 -19.81 -0.10 7.72
CA ARG A 60 -20.48 0.88 8.55
C ARG A 60 -21.97 0.60 8.39
N THR A 61 -22.49 -0.31 9.20
CA THR A 61 -23.92 -0.48 9.37
C THR A 61 -24.45 0.87 9.86
N PRO A 62 -25.30 1.56 9.09
CA PRO A 62 -25.94 2.78 9.59
C PRO A 62 -26.67 2.44 10.89
N PRO A 63 -26.65 3.32 11.91
CA PRO A 63 -27.53 3.13 13.05
C PRO A 63 -28.98 3.03 12.53
N ALA A 64 -29.71 2.02 12.99
CA ALA A 64 -31.12 1.85 12.66
C ALA A 64 -31.93 3.10 13.10
N PRO A 65 -32.98 3.47 12.34
CA PRO A 65 -33.81 4.65 12.62
C PRO A 65 -34.48 4.60 13.99
#